data_AF-A0A523R1T9-F1
#
_entry.id   AF-A0A523R1T9-F1
#
_cell.length_a   1.000
_cell.length_b   1.000
_cell.length_c   1.000
_cell.angle_alpha   90.00
_cell.angle_beta   90.00
_cell.angle_gamma   90.00
#
_symmetry.space_group_name_H-M   'P 1'
#
loop_
_entity.id
_entity.type
_entity.pdbx_description
1 polymer ?
#
loop_
_entity_poly.entity_id
_entity_poly.type
_entity_poly.pdbx_seq_one_letter_code
_entity_poly.pdbx_strand_id
1 'polypeptide(L)'
;MGRRTFLKFAGFAGSFLLFFSTKIPQLLGGKWEHGEKNWWKGKTFHQDNVKTDRIEEGIISAKIDGDWKEFKVREFSEDFLKWNFSSRLKKLEEIAKMLEGEGERPGYAGPHSGSVATYGSGRKDSTFTINNAVKGMGFVPVKEKIKEAISLMEETISDKMNEKLSFLKKNYDDFTLFDKTRQVSLELYATPSFETHTFLNLMENPICSIVFLDIPSFELRCIARMIHPDDPDASPYEKDVVRFTNLVHSYFHGKFEKVFITTIYYLIEEFDNTPGEKRGIRTVPPLPVEKTKETKNIKE
;
A
#
# COMPACT_ATOMS: atom_id res chain seq x y z
N MET A 1 39.78 -5.49 -5.17
CA MET A 1 38.67 -5.17 -4.23
C MET A 1 37.70 -6.35 -4.22
N GLY A 2 37.58 -7.08 -3.10
CA GLY A 2 36.90 -8.38 -3.07
C GLY A 2 35.39 -8.28 -2.89
N ARG A 3 34.63 -9.24 -3.46
CA ARG A 3 33.16 -9.37 -3.33
C ARG A 3 32.63 -9.26 -1.88
N ARG A 4 33.45 -9.61 -0.88
CA ARG A 4 33.12 -9.49 0.56
C ARG A 4 33.20 -8.06 1.11
N THR A 5 33.94 -7.16 0.48
CA THR A 5 34.04 -5.74 0.88
C THR A 5 32.90 -4.92 0.26
N PHE A 6 32.42 -5.31 -0.94
CA PHE A 6 31.25 -4.69 -1.59
C PHE A 6 29.95 -4.94 -0.81
N LEU A 7 29.75 -6.15 -0.26
CA LEU A 7 28.58 -6.46 0.58
C LEU A 7 28.55 -5.72 1.92
N LYS A 8 29.72 -5.40 2.49
CA LYS A 8 29.79 -4.59 3.71
C LYS A 8 29.50 -3.11 3.47
N PHE A 9 29.77 -2.57 2.29
CA PHE A 9 29.44 -1.19 1.92
C PHE A 9 28.03 -1.04 1.33
N ALA A 10 27.54 -2.01 0.55
CA ALA A 10 26.17 -2.03 0.04
C ALA A 10 25.14 -2.27 1.16
N GLY A 11 25.50 -3.04 2.20
CA GLY A 11 24.68 -3.18 3.41
C GLY A 11 24.71 -1.96 4.33
N PHE A 12 25.68 -1.05 4.17
CA PHE A 12 25.81 0.16 4.99
C PHE A 12 25.07 1.37 4.41
N ALA A 13 24.82 1.40 3.10
CA ALA A 13 24.21 2.54 2.41
C ALA A 13 22.71 2.37 2.10
N GLY A 14 22.21 1.12 2.04
CA GLY A 14 20.95 0.83 1.34
C GLY A 14 19.65 1.10 2.08
N SER A 15 19.66 1.38 3.38
CA SER A 15 18.41 1.24 4.12
C SER A 15 18.02 2.40 5.03
N PHE A 16 18.93 3.23 5.57
CA PHE A 16 18.54 4.43 6.38
C PHE A 16 19.00 5.73 5.73
N LEU A 17 20.08 5.69 4.93
CA LEU A 17 20.55 6.85 4.18
C LEU A 17 19.61 7.24 3.03
N LEU A 18 18.75 6.34 2.54
CA LEU A 18 17.65 6.71 1.64
C LEU A 18 16.53 7.52 2.34
N PHE A 19 16.51 7.57 3.67
CA PHE A 19 15.52 8.34 4.43
C PHE A 19 16.04 9.69 4.96
N PHE A 20 17.33 9.98 4.81
CA PHE A 20 17.94 11.26 5.21
C PHE A 20 18.79 11.96 4.12
N SER A 21 18.97 11.38 2.93
CA SER A 21 19.61 12.07 1.81
C SER A 21 18.56 12.68 0.87
N THR A 22 18.39 14.00 0.94
CA THR A 22 17.49 14.84 0.12
C THR A 22 17.90 14.96 -1.36
N LYS A 23 18.49 13.92 -1.95
CA LYS A 23 18.77 13.87 -3.38
C LYS A 23 18.37 12.51 -3.93
N ILE A 24 17.08 12.39 -4.26
CA ILE A 24 16.61 11.34 -5.16
C ILE A 24 17.46 11.47 -6.43
N PRO A 25 18.23 10.45 -6.83
CA PRO A 25 18.92 10.49 -8.12
C PRO A 25 17.85 10.75 -9.17
N GLN A 26 18.04 11.76 -10.02
CA GLN A 26 17.21 11.89 -11.22
C GLN A 26 17.29 10.54 -11.94
N LEU A 27 16.23 9.73 -11.85
CA LEU A 27 16.14 8.49 -12.60
C LEU A 27 16.10 8.92 -14.06
N LEU A 28 17.22 8.70 -14.76
CA LEU A 28 17.31 8.87 -16.20
C LEU A 28 16.51 7.74 -16.85
N GLY A 29 15.19 7.88 -16.83
CA GLY A 29 14.30 7.09 -17.66
C GLY A 29 14.54 7.44 -19.13
N GLY A 30 14.86 6.44 -19.94
CA GLY A 30 14.92 6.56 -21.38
C GLY A 30 13.62 6.05 -22.01
N LYS A 31 13.58 6.07 -23.34
CA LYS A 31 12.43 5.57 -24.14
C LYS A 31 12.05 4.11 -23.87
N TRP A 32 12.94 3.34 -23.25
CA TRP A 32 12.78 1.91 -23.01
C TRP A 32 12.06 1.61 -21.68
N GLU A 33 12.13 2.56 -20.74
CA GLU A 33 11.45 2.55 -19.45
C GLU A 33 9.96 2.95 -19.55
N HIS A 34 9.38 2.90 -20.75
CA HIS A 34 8.01 3.30 -21.06
C HIS A 34 7.16 2.14 -21.55
N GLY A 35 5.85 2.26 -21.39
CA GLY A 35 4.87 1.39 -22.04
C GLY A 35 4.67 1.69 -23.52
N GLU A 36 3.95 0.81 -24.22
CA GLU A 36 3.48 1.07 -25.58
C GLU A 36 2.36 2.12 -25.60
N LYS A 37 1.44 2.05 -24.64
CA LYS A 37 0.35 3.01 -24.46
C LYS A 37 0.85 4.18 -23.62
N ASN A 38 0.53 5.41 -24.04
CA ASN A 38 0.76 6.59 -23.24
C ASN A 38 -0.45 6.85 -22.33
N TRP A 39 -0.25 6.72 -21.02
CA TRP A 39 -1.28 6.97 -20.00
C TRP A 39 -1.32 8.42 -19.51
N TRP A 40 -0.33 9.23 -19.88
CA TRP A 40 -0.21 10.61 -19.42
C TRP A 40 -0.92 11.59 -20.34
N LYS A 41 -1.72 12.47 -19.76
CA LYS A 41 -2.25 13.68 -20.39
C LYS A 41 -1.46 14.89 -19.90
N GLY A 42 -0.36 15.19 -20.58
CA GLY A 42 0.60 16.19 -20.11
C GLY A 42 1.39 15.69 -18.91
N LYS A 43 1.17 16.29 -17.73
CA LYS A 43 1.83 15.90 -16.46
C LYS A 43 0.93 15.10 -15.51
N THR A 44 -0.30 14.82 -15.90
CA THR A 44 -1.31 14.13 -15.09
C THR A 44 -1.80 12.86 -15.81
N PHE A 45 -2.57 12.04 -15.12
CA PHE A 45 -3.31 10.91 -15.69
C PHE A 45 -4.61 10.71 -14.90
N HIS A 46 -5.54 9.98 -15.52
CA HIS A 46 -6.72 9.43 -14.87
C HIS A 46 -6.79 7.94 -15.16
N GLN A 47 -7.21 7.13 -14.19
CA GLN A 47 -7.29 5.68 -14.33
C GLN A 47 -8.72 5.26 -14.64
N ASP A 48 -9.04 5.14 -15.92
CA ASP A 48 -10.40 4.86 -16.42
C ASP A 48 -10.85 3.38 -16.26
N ASN A 49 -9.96 2.49 -15.84
CA ASN A 49 -10.26 1.05 -15.71
C ASN A 49 -10.81 0.66 -14.33
N VAL A 50 -11.07 1.63 -13.44
CA VAL A 50 -11.70 1.43 -12.12
C VAL A 50 -12.79 2.47 -11.90
N LYS A 51 -13.93 2.07 -11.35
CA LYS A 51 -15.00 2.97 -10.92
C LYS A 51 -15.32 2.78 -9.44
N THR A 52 -15.35 3.88 -8.70
CA THR A 52 -15.58 3.95 -7.25
C THR A 52 -16.87 4.69 -6.88
N ASP A 53 -17.74 4.95 -7.87
CA ASP A 53 -19.02 5.65 -7.72
C ASP A 53 -19.97 4.96 -6.71
N ARG A 54 -19.86 3.64 -6.56
CA ARG A 54 -20.65 2.82 -5.62
C ARG A 54 -19.83 2.32 -4.42
N ILE A 55 -18.69 2.96 -4.12
CA ILE A 55 -17.80 2.47 -3.07
C ILE A 55 -18.43 2.51 -1.67
N GLU A 56 -19.32 3.47 -1.42
CA GLU A 56 -20.09 3.58 -0.17
C GLU A 56 -21.11 2.44 0.00
N GLU A 57 -21.53 1.81 -1.10
CA GLU A 57 -22.35 0.58 -1.09
C GLU A 57 -21.48 -0.69 -0.93
N GLY A 58 -20.16 -0.54 -0.80
CA GLY A 58 -19.20 -1.63 -0.76
C GLY A 58 -19.00 -2.31 -2.11
N ILE A 59 -19.27 -1.62 -3.23
CA ILE A 59 -19.13 -2.16 -4.59
C ILE A 59 -18.09 -1.34 -5.36
N ILE A 60 -17.19 -2.06 -6.04
CA ILE A 60 -16.20 -1.47 -6.94
C ILE A 60 -16.28 -2.16 -8.29
N SER A 61 -16.22 -1.38 -9.37
CA SER A 61 -16.16 -1.93 -10.73
C SER A 61 -14.75 -1.81 -11.28
N ALA A 62 -14.27 -2.84 -11.95
CA ALA A 62 -12.96 -2.85 -12.58
C ALA A 62 -13.01 -3.50 -13.96
N LYS A 63 -12.23 -2.97 -14.90
CA LYS A 63 -12.05 -3.57 -16.23
C LYS A 63 -10.84 -4.50 -16.20
N ILE A 64 -11.09 -5.80 -16.25
CA ILE A 64 -10.09 -6.86 -16.13
C ILE A 64 -10.05 -7.62 -17.45
N ASP A 65 -8.88 -7.63 -18.08
CA ASP A 65 -8.65 -8.28 -19.37
C ASP A 65 -9.67 -7.86 -20.45
N GLY A 66 -10.10 -6.60 -20.40
CA GLY A 66 -11.05 -6.02 -21.35
C GLY A 66 -12.51 -5.97 -20.87
N ASP A 67 -12.86 -6.76 -19.85
CA ASP A 67 -14.25 -6.90 -19.38
C ASP A 67 -14.50 -6.19 -18.06
N TRP A 68 -15.59 -5.44 -17.99
CA TRP A 68 -16.06 -4.84 -16.73
C TRP A 68 -16.66 -5.90 -15.81
N LYS A 69 -16.20 -5.91 -14.57
CA LYS A 69 -16.69 -6.80 -13.50
C LYS A 69 -16.94 -5.97 -12.24
N GLU A 70 -17.99 -6.32 -11.52
CA GLU A 70 -18.28 -5.76 -10.19
C GLU A 70 -17.72 -6.69 -9.11
N PHE A 71 -17.15 -6.09 -8.08
CA PHE A 71 -16.64 -6.76 -6.91
C PHE A 71 -17.25 -6.15 -5.68
N LYS A 72 -17.48 -7.00 -4.67
CA LYS A 72 -17.83 -6.51 -3.34
C LYS A 72 -16.55 -6.31 -2.55
N VAL A 73 -16.33 -5.09 -2.08
CA VAL A 73 -15.25 -4.75 -1.16
C VAL A 73 -15.51 -5.41 0.19
N ARG A 74 -14.45 -5.83 0.87
CA ARG A 74 -14.49 -6.56 2.13
C ARG A 74 -13.72 -5.85 3.22
N GLU A 75 -14.06 -6.13 4.46
CA GLU A 75 -13.22 -5.80 5.60
C GLU A 75 -12.12 -6.85 5.77
N PHE A 76 -10.93 -6.41 6.20
CA PHE A 76 -9.85 -7.31 6.62
C PHE A 76 -10.30 -8.19 7.79
N SER A 77 -9.68 -9.36 7.94
CA SER A 77 -9.91 -10.19 9.12
C SER A 77 -9.38 -9.51 10.38
N GLU A 78 -9.95 -9.87 11.53
CA GLU A 78 -9.44 -9.41 12.83
C GLU A 78 -7.99 -9.85 13.07
N ASP A 79 -7.62 -11.04 12.62
CA ASP A 79 -6.26 -11.58 12.74
C ASP A 79 -5.25 -10.73 11.95
N PHE A 80 -5.58 -10.38 10.71
CA PHE A 80 -4.75 -9.48 9.89
C PHE A 80 -4.60 -8.12 10.57
N LEU A 81 -5.71 -7.49 10.99
CA LEU A 81 -5.69 -6.16 11.61
C LEU A 81 -4.87 -6.16 12.91
N LYS A 82 -5.08 -7.16 13.77
CA LYS A 82 -4.37 -7.30 15.04
C LYS A 82 -2.87 -7.48 14.82
N TRP A 83 -2.47 -8.37 13.91
CA TRP A 83 -1.05 -8.54 13.57
C TRP A 83 -0.46 -7.25 13.00
N ASN A 84 -1.16 -6.61 12.07
CA ASN A 84 -0.67 -5.43 11.37
C ASN A 84 -0.43 -4.26 12.34
N PHE A 85 -1.42 -3.94 13.19
CA PHE A 85 -1.32 -2.80 14.11
C PHE A 85 -0.34 -3.08 15.25
N SER A 86 -0.36 -4.27 15.85
CA SER A 86 0.60 -4.61 16.92
C SER A 86 2.05 -4.60 16.43
N SER A 87 2.30 -5.11 15.21
CA SER A 87 3.64 -5.09 14.61
C SER A 87 4.11 -3.67 14.27
N ARG A 88 3.19 -2.77 13.87
CA ARG A 88 3.50 -1.34 13.66
C ARG A 88 3.80 -0.62 14.96
N LEU A 89 3.04 -0.86 16.02
CA LEU A 89 3.28 -0.29 17.35
C LEU A 89 4.67 -0.70 17.86
N LYS A 90 4.99 -2.00 17.79
CA LYS A 90 6.32 -2.51 18.12
C LYS A 90 7.41 -1.84 17.30
N LYS A 91 7.20 -1.68 15.99
CA LYS A 91 8.17 -1.02 15.11
C LYS A 91 8.40 0.46 15.49
N LEU A 92 7.33 1.19 15.85
CA LEU A 92 7.45 2.57 16.32
C LEU A 92 8.20 2.67 17.66
N GLU A 93 8.06 1.67 18.55
CA GLU A 93 8.86 1.57 19.77
C GLU A 93 10.34 1.29 19.49
N GLU A 94 10.65 0.36 18.58
CA GLU A 94 12.02 0.07 18.14
C GLU A 94 12.69 1.33 17.56
N ILE A 95 11.96 2.09 16.73
CA ILE A 95 12.45 3.35 16.17
C ILE A 95 12.70 4.39 17.27
N ALA A 96 11.79 4.52 18.24
CA ALA A 96 11.96 5.45 19.36
C ALA A 96 13.23 5.14 20.16
N LYS A 97 13.45 3.87 20.53
CA LYS A 97 14.67 3.43 21.23
C LYS A 97 15.93 3.75 20.43
N MET A 98 15.91 3.46 19.12
CA MET A 98 17.05 3.73 18.25
C MET A 98 17.39 5.22 18.19
N LEU A 99 16.39 6.11 18.20
CA LEU A 99 16.60 7.56 18.26
C LEU A 99 17.17 8.03 19.60
N GLU A 100 16.90 7.29 20.68
CA GLU A 100 17.47 7.50 22.02
C GLU A 100 18.88 6.89 22.15
N GLY A 101 19.40 6.24 21.10
CA GLY A 101 20.71 5.59 21.09
C GLY A 101 20.70 4.14 21.59
N GLU A 102 19.52 3.56 21.80
CA GLU A 102 19.33 2.18 22.26
C GLU A 102 18.78 1.27 21.17
N GLY A 103 19.17 -0.01 21.19
CA GLY A 103 18.58 -1.02 20.31
C GLY A 103 19.13 -1.05 18.88
N GLU A 104 18.59 -2.00 18.11
CA GLU A 104 19.02 -2.24 16.75
C GLU A 104 18.08 -1.61 15.73
N ARG A 105 18.65 -1.40 14.55
CA ARG A 105 17.91 -0.89 13.42
C ARG A 105 16.78 -1.87 13.05
N PRO A 106 15.53 -1.39 12.91
CA PRO A 106 14.42 -2.27 12.60
C PRO A 106 14.57 -2.95 11.23
N GLY A 107 14.19 -4.23 11.17
CA GLY A 107 14.13 -4.99 9.92
C GLY A 107 13.08 -4.44 8.94
N TYR A 108 13.22 -4.78 7.66
CA TYR A 108 12.36 -4.30 6.57
C TYR A 108 11.08 -5.13 6.36
N ALA A 109 11.08 -6.39 6.83
CA ALA A 109 9.92 -7.27 6.80
C ALA A 109 8.78 -6.77 7.70
N GLY A 110 7.57 -7.26 7.44
CA GLY A 110 6.38 -6.96 8.23
C GLY A 110 5.31 -6.14 7.52
N PRO A 111 4.30 -5.64 8.25
CA PRO A 111 3.06 -5.12 7.67
C PRO A 111 3.19 -3.80 6.91
N HIS A 112 4.33 -3.13 7.01
CA HIS A 112 4.62 -1.93 6.21
C HIS A 112 5.14 -2.29 4.81
N SER A 113 5.69 -3.47 4.60
CA SER A 113 6.35 -3.84 3.35
C SER A 113 5.56 -4.92 2.63
N GLY A 114 4.61 -4.49 1.78
CA GLY A 114 3.83 -5.40 0.94
C GLY A 114 4.50 -5.63 -0.40
N SER A 115 4.71 -6.89 -0.79
CA SER A 115 5.17 -7.29 -2.11
C SER A 115 3.98 -7.29 -3.08
N VAL A 116 3.87 -6.27 -3.92
CA VAL A 116 2.75 -6.08 -4.84
C VAL A 116 3.05 -6.72 -6.18
N ALA A 117 2.39 -7.85 -6.44
CA ALA A 117 2.38 -8.52 -7.73
C ALA A 117 1.30 -7.93 -8.64
N THR A 118 1.69 -7.52 -9.84
CA THR A 118 0.79 -6.95 -10.86
C THR A 118 1.11 -7.55 -12.24
N TYR A 119 0.14 -7.50 -13.14
CA TYR A 119 0.34 -7.78 -14.56
C TYR A 119 -0.53 -6.84 -15.40
N GLY A 120 -0.18 -6.65 -16.66
CA GLY A 120 -0.87 -5.71 -17.55
C GLY A 120 0.05 -5.29 -18.68
N SER A 121 0.18 -3.97 -18.90
CA SER A 121 1.08 -3.46 -19.93
C SER A 121 2.55 -3.51 -19.47
N GLY A 122 3.41 -4.09 -20.31
CA GLY A 122 4.84 -4.20 -20.04
C GLY A 122 5.61 -2.91 -20.38
N ARG A 123 6.86 -2.87 -19.93
CA ARG A 123 7.85 -1.90 -20.41
C ARG A 123 8.47 -2.36 -21.72
N LYS A 124 8.92 -1.41 -22.55
CA LYS A 124 9.61 -1.68 -23.81
C LYS A 124 10.94 -2.41 -23.66
N ASP A 125 11.56 -2.36 -22.48
CA ASP A 125 12.79 -3.09 -22.16
C ASP A 125 12.57 -4.51 -21.60
N SER A 126 11.31 -4.98 -21.49
CA SER A 126 11.00 -6.27 -20.90
C SER A 126 9.97 -7.05 -21.72
N THR A 127 10.25 -8.32 -22.00
CA THR A 127 9.27 -9.25 -22.56
C THR A 127 8.27 -9.75 -21.51
N PHE A 128 8.64 -9.74 -20.22
CA PHE A 128 7.73 -10.09 -19.13
C PHE A 128 6.90 -8.89 -18.73
N THR A 129 5.59 -9.08 -18.59
CA THR A 129 4.64 -8.07 -18.10
C THR A 129 4.24 -8.28 -16.64
N ILE A 130 4.57 -9.43 -16.06
CA ILE A 130 4.42 -9.67 -14.63
C ILE A 130 5.49 -8.86 -13.90
N ASN A 131 5.08 -8.16 -12.86
CA ASN A 131 5.95 -7.37 -12.02
C ASN A 131 5.68 -7.69 -10.54
N ASN A 132 6.73 -7.58 -9.73
CA ASN A 132 6.59 -7.58 -8.28
C ASN A 132 7.41 -6.43 -7.69
N ALA A 133 6.76 -5.53 -6.95
CA ALA A 133 7.40 -4.39 -6.33
C ALA A 133 7.06 -4.34 -4.84
N VAL A 134 8.07 -4.17 -3.99
CA VAL A 134 7.82 -3.91 -2.57
C VAL A 134 7.39 -2.45 -2.42
N LYS A 135 6.26 -2.26 -1.75
CA LYS A 135 5.64 -0.95 -1.55
C LYS A 135 5.36 -0.74 -0.06
N GLY A 136 5.56 0.50 0.39
CA GLY A 136 5.17 0.93 1.73
C GLY A 136 3.65 0.95 1.84
N MET A 137 3.09 0.12 2.72
CA MET A 137 1.65 0.03 2.96
C MET A 137 1.27 0.86 4.18
N GLY A 138 0.10 1.48 4.11
CA GLY A 138 -0.52 2.23 5.19
C GLY A 138 -2.03 2.06 5.17
N PHE A 139 -2.67 2.59 6.20
CA PHE A 139 -4.12 2.71 6.29
C PHE A 139 -4.51 4.18 6.16
N VAL A 140 -5.76 4.42 5.77
CA VAL A 140 -6.37 5.74 5.79
C VAL A 140 -7.41 5.79 6.89
N PRO A 141 -7.62 6.94 7.55
CA PRO A 141 -8.75 7.11 8.44
C PRO A 141 -10.08 6.85 7.71
N VAL A 142 -11.09 6.46 8.48
CA VAL A 142 -12.48 6.46 7.99
C VAL A 142 -12.84 7.85 7.46
N LYS A 143 -13.77 7.88 6.49
CA LYS A 143 -14.11 9.09 5.73
C LYS A 143 -14.49 10.28 6.60
N GLU A 144 -15.14 10.02 7.73
CA GLU A 144 -15.60 11.03 8.67
C GLU A 144 -14.43 11.66 9.46
N LYS A 145 -13.34 10.92 9.68
CA LYS A 145 -12.18 11.35 10.49
C LYS A 145 -10.99 11.83 9.66
N ILE A 146 -10.96 11.60 8.34
CA ILE A 146 -9.77 11.90 7.52
C ILE A 146 -9.38 13.38 7.53
N LYS A 147 -10.36 14.29 7.49
CA LYS A 147 -10.08 15.73 7.50
C LYS A 147 -9.50 16.21 8.82
N GLU A 148 -10.05 15.73 9.93
CA GLU A 148 -9.54 15.99 11.28
C GLU A 148 -8.10 15.48 11.42
N ALA A 149 -7.85 14.23 10.99
CA ALA A 149 -6.52 13.64 11.03
C ALA A 149 -5.51 14.45 10.20
N ILE A 150 -5.90 14.94 9.01
CA ILE A 150 -5.04 15.80 8.20
C ILE A 150 -4.73 17.11 8.95
N SER A 151 -5.74 17.81 9.47
CA SER A 151 -5.54 19.06 10.20
C SER A 151 -4.58 18.90 11.38
N LEU A 152 -4.78 17.88 12.21
CA LEU A 152 -3.92 17.62 13.36
C LEU A 152 -2.47 17.29 12.95
N MET A 153 -2.29 16.55 11.86
CA MET A 153 -0.97 16.25 11.32
C MET A 153 -0.26 17.49 10.75
N GLU A 154 -0.99 18.43 10.16
CA GLU A 154 -0.42 19.68 9.67
C GLU A 154 -0.01 20.60 10.81
N GLU A 155 -0.81 20.68 11.86
CA GLU A 155 -0.52 21.45 13.07
C GLU A 155 0.75 20.94 13.79
N THR A 156 0.94 19.62 13.80
CA THR A 156 2.04 18.94 14.52
C THR A 156 3.21 18.55 13.61
N ILE A 157 3.22 18.96 12.33
CA ILE A 157 4.25 18.51 11.37
C ILE A 157 5.65 19.04 11.72
N SER A 158 5.75 20.13 12.47
CA SER A 158 7.02 20.71 12.94
C SER A 158 7.50 20.15 14.27
N ASP A 159 6.71 19.29 14.91
CA ASP A 159 7.02 18.75 16.24
C ASP A 159 8.27 17.86 16.22
N LYS A 160 8.83 17.63 17.40
CA LYS A 160 10.01 16.77 17.53
C LYS A 160 9.64 15.32 17.20
N MET A 161 10.61 14.56 16.70
CA MET A 161 10.37 13.19 16.25
C MET A 161 9.71 12.29 17.33
N ASN A 162 10.08 12.45 18.60
CA ASN A 162 9.48 11.71 19.71
C ASN A 162 7.98 12.04 19.91
N GLU A 163 7.59 13.30 19.74
CA GLU A 163 6.19 13.76 19.81
C GLU A 163 5.39 13.19 18.63
N LYS A 164 5.96 13.26 17.43
CA LYS A 164 5.40 12.65 16.22
C LYS A 164 5.20 11.15 16.35
N LEU A 165 6.20 10.42 16.87
CA LEU A 165 6.10 8.98 17.09
C LEU A 165 4.99 8.64 18.11
N SER A 166 4.84 9.46 19.16
CA SER A 166 3.78 9.29 20.15
C SER A 166 2.39 9.49 19.54
N PHE A 167 2.24 10.51 18.69
CA PHE A 167 1.02 10.74 17.90
C PHE A 167 0.70 9.54 16.99
N LEU A 168 1.69 9.03 16.25
CA LEU A 168 1.50 7.87 15.37
C LEU A 168 1.11 6.60 16.15
N LYS A 169 1.71 6.37 17.33
CA LYS A 169 1.34 5.25 18.20
C LYS A 169 -0.13 5.35 18.63
N LYS A 170 -0.56 6.52 19.12
CA LYS A 170 -1.95 6.76 19.51
C LYS A 170 -2.94 6.45 18.38
N ASN A 171 -2.59 6.77 17.14
CA ASN A 171 -3.44 6.45 15.99
C ASN A 171 -3.58 4.93 15.78
N TYR A 172 -2.49 4.17 15.89
CA TYR A 172 -2.53 2.71 15.75
C TYR A 172 -3.17 1.99 16.95
N ASP A 173 -3.21 2.63 18.13
CA ASP A 173 -3.98 2.14 19.28
C ASP A 173 -5.50 2.32 19.10
N ASP A 174 -5.95 3.29 18.31
CA ASP A 174 -7.37 3.48 17.97
C ASP A 174 -7.79 2.67 16.73
N PHE A 175 -8.26 1.44 16.95
CA PHE A 175 -8.79 0.57 15.90
C PHE A 175 -10.01 1.14 15.15
N THR A 176 -10.66 2.18 15.67
CA THR A 176 -11.81 2.84 15.04
C THR A 176 -11.41 4.02 14.16
N LEU A 177 -10.13 4.39 14.15
CA LEU A 177 -9.64 5.49 13.32
C LEU A 177 -9.61 5.08 11.85
N PHE A 178 -9.16 3.85 11.55
CA PHE A 178 -8.82 3.43 10.20
C PHE A 178 -9.95 2.72 9.45
N ASP A 179 -10.00 2.95 8.15
CA ASP A 179 -10.84 2.21 7.22
C ASP A 179 -10.32 0.77 7.09
N LYS A 180 -11.20 -0.20 7.38
CA LYS A 180 -10.88 -1.63 7.42
C LYS A 180 -11.05 -2.32 6.07
N THR A 181 -11.32 -1.58 5.00
CA THR A 181 -11.60 -2.15 3.68
C THR A 181 -10.49 -1.94 2.66
N ARG A 182 -9.47 -1.15 3.01
CA ARG A 182 -8.44 -0.73 2.08
C ARG A 182 -7.12 -0.41 2.75
N GLN A 183 -6.05 -0.57 1.98
CA GLN A 183 -4.73 -0.02 2.29
C GLN A 183 -4.33 0.99 1.23
N VAL A 184 -3.36 1.83 1.56
CA VAL A 184 -2.78 2.82 0.65
C VAL A 184 -1.27 2.70 0.54
N SER A 185 -0.75 3.16 -0.60
CA SER A 185 0.68 3.31 -0.83
C SER A 185 0.96 4.50 -1.73
N LEU A 186 2.22 4.96 -1.75
CA LEU A 186 2.70 5.97 -2.68
C LEU A 186 3.41 5.30 -3.87
N GLU A 187 3.05 5.72 -5.08
CA GLU A 187 3.85 5.46 -6.27
C GLU A 187 4.87 6.60 -6.43
N LEU A 188 6.08 6.35 -5.94
CA LEU A 188 7.12 7.38 -5.76
C LEU A 188 7.84 7.76 -7.05
N TYR A 189 7.89 6.84 -8.01
CA TYR A 189 8.83 6.92 -9.13
C TYR A 189 8.15 7.16 -10.48
N ALA A 190 6.86 6.84 -10.64
CA ALA A 190 6.19 7.07 -11.91
C ALA A 190 6.05 8.57 -12.21
N THR A 191 6.53 8.98 -13.39
CA THR A 191 6.44 10.33 -13.95
C THR A 191 6.23 10.23 -15.46
N PRO A 192 5.87 11.34 -16.14
CA PRO A 192 5.80 11.35 -17.60
C PRO A 192 7.11 10.99 -18.32
N SER A 193 8.25 11.04 -17.63
CA SER A 193 9.57 10.71 -18.18
C SER A 193 10.11 9.34 -17.72
N PHE A 194 9.37 8.63 -16.85
CA PHE A 194 9.75 7.32 -16.36
C PHE A 194 8.53 6.58 -15.84
N GLU A 195 8.18 5.45 -16.44
CA GLU A 195 7.02 4.67 -16.02
C GLU A 195 7.48 3.44 -15.24
N THR A 196 7.00 3.32 -14.00
CA THR A 196 7.20 2.07 -13.25
C THR A 196 6.38 0.97 -13.90
N HIS A 197 6.87 -0.26 -13.81
CA HIS A 197 6.11 -1.41 -14.29
C HIS A 197 4.81 -1.61 -13.50
N THR A 198 4.80 -1.28 -12.20
CA THR A 198 3.56 -1.25 -11.40
C THR A 198 2.55 -0.27 -11.97
N PHE A 199 2.95 0.97 -12.29
CA PHE A 199 2.07 1.97 -12.90
C PHE A 199 1.49 1.44 -14.22
N LEU A 200 2.34 0.97 -15.14
CA LEU A 200 1.91 0.45 -16.45
C LEU A 200 0.93 -0.72 -16.32
N ASN A 201 1.19 -1.64 -15.39
CA ASN A 201 0.32 -2.77 -15.14
C ASN A 201 -1.04 -2.31 -14.63
N LEU A 202 -1.08 -1.49 -13.57
CA LEU A 202 -2.32 -1.06 -12.92
C LEU A 202 -3.18 -0.14 -13.82
N MET A 203 -2.54 0.67 -14.67
CA MET A 203 -3.25 1.47 -15.67
C MET A 203 -3.93 0.61 -16.76
N GLU A 204 -3.41 -0.58 -17.06
CA GLU A 204 -4.04 -1.52 -18.00
C GLU A 204 -5.03 -2.46 -17.31
N ASN A 205 -4.60 -3.13 -16.23
CA ASN A 205 -5.36 -4.09 -15.46
C ASN A 205 -5.20 -3.80 -13.95
N PRO A 206 -6.28 -3.42 -13.24
CA PRO A 206 -6.16 -2.89 -11.89
C PRO A 206 -6.06 -3.97 -10.81
N ILE A 207 -6.01 -5.26 -11.17
CA ILE A 207 -5.89 -6.32 -10.15
C ILE A 207 -4.46 -6.45 -9.65
N CYS A 208 -4.32 -6.75 -8.36
CA CYS A 208 -3.03 -7.08 -7.78
C CYS A 208 -3.17 -8.09 -6.64
N SER A 209 -2.08 -8.80 -6.37
CA SER A 209 -1.89 -9.57 -5.13
C SER A 209 -0.80 -8.91 -4.30
N ILE A 210 -1.01 -8.79 -3.00
CA ILE A 210 -0.07 -8.19 -2.05
C ILE A 210 0.29 -9.25 -1.03
N VAL A 211 1.57 -9.64 -0.97
CA VAL A 211 2.05 -10.60 0.03
C VAL A 211 2.91 -9.89 1.06
N PHE A 212 2.66 -10.18 2.33
CA PHE A 212 3.52 -9.75 3.43
C PHE A 212 4.42 -10.89 3.89
N LEU A 213 5.72 -10.74 3.67
CA LEU A 213 6.71 -11.72 4.14
C LEU A 213 7.02 -11.45 5.62
N ASP A 214 6.31 -12.14 6.51
CA ASP A 214 6.48 -12.12 7.96
C ASP A 214 5.84 -13.37 8.61
N ILE A 215 5.86 -13.47 9.95
CA ILE A 215 5.07 -14.44 10.71
C ILE A 215 4.14 -13.70 11.68
N PRO A 216 2.81 -13.85 11.54
CA PRO A 216 2.07 -14.51 10.45
C PRO A 216 2.30 -13.86 9.07
N SER A 217 1.94 -14.58 8.01
CA SER A 217 2.03 -14.12 6.61
C SER A 217 0.65 -14.08 5.98
N PHE A 218 0.32 -12.95 5.35
CA PHE A 218 -0.97 -12.75 4.69
C PHE A 218 -0.79 -12.39 3.21
N GLU A 219 -1.77 -12.78 2.41
CA GLU A 219 -1.94 -12.35 1.03
C GLU A 219 -3.28 -11.62 0.87
N LEU A 220 -3.24 -10.44 0.24
CA LEU A 220 -4.42 -9.67 -0.12
C LEU A 220 -4.59 -9.69 -1.63
N ARG A 221 -5.81 -9.93 -2.12
CA ARG A 221 -6.18 -9.71 -3.52
C ARG A 221 -7.07 -8.48 -3.60
N CYS A 222 -6.63 -7.52 -4.41
CA CYS A 222 -7.21 -6.19 -4.41
C CYS A 222 -7.53 -5.71 -5.83
N ILE A 223 -8.46 -4.76 -5.89
CA ILE A 223 -8.55 -3.81 -7.01
C ILE A 223 -7.81 -2.54 -6.60
N ALA A 224 -6.85 -2.11 -7.42
CA ALA A 224 -6.02 -0.95 -7.17
C ALA A 224 -6.49 0.28 -7.95
N ARG A 225 -6.73 1.37 -7.23
CA ARG A 225 -7.06 2.70 -7.78
C ARG A 225 -5.88 3.66 -7.60
N MET A 226 -5.23 4.05 -8.69
CA MET A 226 -4.14 5.03 -8.72
C MET A 226 -4.68 6.43 -8.97
N ILE A 227 -4.31 7.39 -8.11
CA ILE A 227 -4.82 8.76 -8.13
C ILE A 227 -3.63 9.71 -8.24
N HIS A 228 -3.56 10.46 -9.34
CA HIS A 228 -2.62 11.55 -9.48
C HIS A 228 -3.05 12.74 -8.60
N PRO A 229 -2.14 13.46 -7.93
CA PRO A 229 -2.51 14.60 -7.07
C PRO A 229 -3.28 15.71 -7.80
N ASP A 230 -2.95 15.90 -9.07
CA ASP A 230 -3.59 16.89 -9.96
C ASP A 230 -4.64 16.24 -10.89
N ASP A 231 -5.21 15.09 -10.52
CA ASP A 231 -6.34 14.49 -11.27
C ASP A 231 -7.60 15.36 -11.07
N PRO A 232 -8.10 16.05 -12.12
CA PRO A 232 -9.27 16.91 -11.98
C PRO A 232 -10.53 16.10 -11.67
N ASP A 233 -10.58 14.85 -12.14
CA ASP A 233 -11.73 13.96 -12.07
C ASP A 233 -11.73 13.09 -10.80
N ALA A 234 -10.69 13.19 -9.97
CA ALA A 234 -10.66 12.58 -8.65
C ALA A 234 -11.74 13.20 -7.73
N SER A 235 -12.48 12.33 -7.05
CA SER A 235 -13.50 12.72 -6.08
C SER A 235 -12.90 13.50 -4.90
N PRO A 236 -13.71 14.29 -4.16
CA PRO A 236 -13.23 14.98 -2.97
C PRO A 236 -12.58 14.05 -1.94
N TYR A 237 -13.15 12.85 -1.75
CA TYR A 237 -12.59 11.86 -0.84
C TYR A 237 -11.25 11.30 -1.33
N GLU A 238 -11.11 11.01 -2.63
CA GLU A 238 -9.83 10.56 -3.20
C GLU A 238 -8.74 11.64 -3.03
N LYS A 239 -9.09 12.92 -3.17
CA LYS A 239 -8.17 14.04 -2.91
C LYS A 239 -7.74 14.11 -1.45
N ASP A 240 -8.66 13.89 -0.51
CA ASP A 240 -8.34 13.78 0.92
C ASP A 240 -7.42 12.58 1.20
N VAL A 241 -7.64 11.43 0.57
CA VAL A 241 -6.77 10.25 0.68
C VAL A 241 -5.36 10.52 0.13
N VAL A 242 -5.24 11.19 -1.03
CA VAL A 242 -3.94 11.58 -1.58
C VAL A 242 -3.20 12.51 -0.61
N ARG A 243 -3.90 13.52 -0.08
CA ARG A 243 -3.33 14.49 0.86
C ARG A 243 -2.87 13.79 2.14
N PHE A 244 -3.72 12.98 2.76
CA PHE A 244 -3.38 12.25 3.98
C PHE A 244 -2.17 11.34 3.77
N THR A 245 -2.15 10.54 2.71
CA THR A 245 -1.07 9.56 2.47
C THR A 245 0.29 10.25 2.27
N ASN A 246 0.30 11.36 1.51
CA ASN A 246 1.51 12.17 1.32
C ASN A 246 1.93 12.90 2.60
N LEU A 247 0.96 13.34 3.40
CA LEU A 247 1.23 13.98 4.68
C LEU A 247 1.83 12.98 5.66
N VAL A 248 1.35 11.74 5.76
CA VAL A 248 1.95 10.71 6.62
C VAL A 248 3.42 10.46 6.26
N HIS A 249 3.69 10.36 4.96
CA HIS A 249 5.07 10.21 4.47
C HIS A 249 5.95 11.42 4.86
N SER A 250 5.45 12.64 4.65
CA SER A 250 6.17 13.87 4.99
C SER A 250 6.29 14.12 6.49
N TYR A 251 5.31 13.67 7.27
CA TYR A 251 5.27 13.80 8.72
C TYR A 251 6.42 13.03 9.36
N PHE A 252 6.68 11.82 8.84
CA PHE A 252 7.75 10.94 9.30
C PHE A 252 9.11 11.27 8.69
N HIS A 253 9.20 11.58 7.39
CA HIS A 253 10.49 11.77 6.70
C HIS A 253 10.89 13.23 6.47
N GLY A 254 10.03 14.19 6.81
CA GLY A 254 10.22 15.60 6.48
C GLY A 254 9.63 15.99 5.13
N LYS A 255 9.73 17.27 4.78
CA LYS A 255 9.08 17.85 3.59
C LYS A 255 9.69 17.32 2.29
N PHE A 256 8.83 16.92 1.35
CA PHE A 256 9.21 16.63 -0.04
C PHE A 256 8.78 17.77 -0.97
N GLU A 257 9.51 17.95 -2.07
CA GLU A 257 9.23 18.99 -3.07
C GLU A 257 8.04 18.66 -3.98
N LYS A 258 7.65 17.38 -4.05
CA LYS A 258 6.54 16.90 -4.87
C LYS A 258 5.53 16.12 -4.04
N VAL A 259 4.26 16.18 -4.47
CA VAL A 259 3.20 15.28 -4.01
C VAL A 259 3.23 14.04 -4.91
N PHE A 260 3.19 12.87 -4.31
CA PHE A 260 3.27 11.58 -4.99
C PHE A 260 1.88 11.04 -5.33
N ILE A 261 1.82 10.24 -6.39
CA ILE A 261 0.64 9.46 -6.76
C ILE A 261 0.29 8.53 -5.59
N THR A 262 -1.00 8.46 -5.25
CA THR A 262 -1.49 7.53 -4.23
C THR A 262 -2.20 6.37 -4.88
N THR A 263 -1.91 5.15 -4.43
CA THR A 263 -2.64 3.94 -4.81
C THR A 263 -3.48 3.47 -3.63
N ILE A 264 -4.78 3.31 -3.86
CA ILE A 264 -5.72 2.68 -2.92
C ILE A 264 -5.90 1.23 -3.34
N TYR A 265 -5.67 0.29 -2.44
CA TYR A 265 -5.89 -1.14 -2.64
C TYR A 265 -7.16 -1.54 -1.89
N TYR A 266 -8.26 -1.71 -2.63
CA TYR A 266 -9.53 -2.17 -2.08
C TYR A 266 -9.53 -3.69 -1.93
N LEU A 267 -9.76 -4.19 -0.72
CA LEU A 267 -9.73 -5.62 -0.42
C LEU A 267 -10.91 -6.34 -1.09
N ILE A 268 -10.61 -7.39 -1.85
CA ILE A 268 -11.60 -8.31 -2.41
C ILE A 268 -11.52 -9.67 -1.72
N GLU A 269 -10.29 -10.22 -1.59
CA GLU A 269 -10.04 -11.47 -0.88
C GLU A 269 -8.79 -11.36 0.02
N GLU A 270 -8.79 -12.08 1.13
CA GLU A 270 -7.65 -12.23 2.04
C GLU A 270 -7.37 -13.72 2.24
N PHE A 271 -6.09 -14.07 2.29
CA PHE A 271 -5.60 -15.42 2.57
C PHE A 271 -4.58 -15.38 3.69
N ASP A 272 -4.63 -16.38 4.56
CA ASP A 272 -3.61 -16.63 5.57
C ASP A 272 -2.61 -17.65 5.02
N ASN A 273 -1.47 -17.14 4.58
CA ASN A 273 -0.38 -17.91 3.99
C ASN A 273 0.70 -18.24 5.03
N THR A 274 0.42 -18.13 6.33
CA THR A 274 1.39 -18.37 7.41
C THR A 274 2.04 -19.77 7.25
N PRO A 275 3.37 -19.83 7.04
CA PRO A 275 4.07 -21.09 6.82
C PRO A 275 3.87 -22.08 7.97
N GLY A 276 3.62 -23.35 7.66
CA GLY A 276 3.46 -24.42 8.66
C GLY A 276 2.07 -24.52 9.29
N GLU A 277 1.30 -23.42 9.32
CA GLU A 277 -0.01 -23.39 10.00
C GLU A 277 -1.19 -23.31 9.02
N LYS A 278 -1.17 -22.34 8.08
CA LYS A 278 -2.40 -21.87 7.43
C LYS A 278 -2.52 -22.12 5.93
N ARG A 279 -1.47 -22.66 5.29
CA ARG A 279 -1.48 -23.26 3.92
C ARG A 279 -2.15 -22.41 2.82
N GLY A 280 -2.35 -21.12 3.01
CA GLY A 280 -3.03 -20.24 2.08
C GLY A 280 -4.53 -20.42 2.01
N ILE A 281 -5.17 -20.61 3.16
CA ILE A 281 -6.63 -20.66 3.26
C ILE A 281 -7.19 -19.24 3.13
N ARG A 282 -8.25 -19.09 2.34
CA ARG A 282 -8.99 -17.83 2.24
C ARG A 282 -9.71 -17.53 3.56
N THR A 283 -9.36 -16.41 4.19
CA THR A 283 -9.98 -15.89 5.40
C THR A 283 -11.09 -14.90 5.08
N VAL A 284 -10.98 -14.16 3.97
CA VAL A 284 -11.98 -13.18 3.53
C VAL A 284 -12.27 -13.34 2.03
N PRO A 285 -13.55 -13.42 1.60
CA PRO A 285 -14.67 -13.88 2.42
C PRO A 285 -14.42 -15.34 2.88
N PRO A 286 -14.95 -15.76 4.04
CA PRO A 286 -14.80 -17.13 4.51
C PRO A 286 -15.32 -18.13 3.47
N LEU A 287 -14.73 -19.32 3.45
CA LEU A 287 -15.24 -20.40 2.61
C LEU A 287 -16.70 -20.71 2.97
N PRO A 288 -17.55 -21.07 2.00
CA PRO A 288 -18.90 -21.55 2.28
C PRO A 288 -18.84 -22.72 3.27
N VAL A 289 -19.68 -22.69 4.31
CA VAL A 289 -19.83 -23.84 5.21
C VAL A 289 -20.60 -24.92 4.46
N GLU A 290 -19.96 -26.07 4.22
CA GLU A 290 -20.68 -27.24 3.73
C GLU A 290 -21.73 -27.65 4.77
N LYS A 291 -23.01 -27.58 4.41
CA LYS A 291 -24.08 -28.13 5.24
C LYS A 291 -23.99 -29.65 5.18
N THR A 292 -23.31 -30.26 6.14
CA THR A 292 -23.36 -31.72 6.32
C THR A 292 -24.80 -32.13 6.63
N LYS A 293 -25.27 -33.22 6.01
CA LYS A 293 -26.68 -33.70 6.04
C LYS A 293 -27.19 -34.12 7.43
N GLU A 294 -26.43 -33.97 8.50
CA GLU A 294 -26.78 -34.51 9.83
C GLU A 294 -27.70 -33.61 10.66
N THR A 295 -28.01 -32.38 10.24
CA THR A 295 -28.95 -31.51 10.97
C THR A 295 -30.44 -31.73 10.62
N LYS A 296 -30.79 -32.79 9.87
CA LYS A 296 -32.20 -33.10 9.55
C LYS A 296 -32.89 -34.09 10.50
N ASN A 297 -32.20 -34.67 11.49
CA ASN A 297 -32.81 -35.65 12.40
C ASN A 297 -32.96 -35.14 13.84
N ILE A 298 -33.44 -33.90 14.02
CA ILE A 298 -34.02 -33.47 15.31
C ILE A 298 -35.40 -32.86 15.05
N LYS A 299 -36.34 -33.72 14.68
CA LYS A 299 -37.78 -33.65 15.00
C LYS A 299 -38.30 -35.08 14.93
N GLU A 300 -38.71 -35.67 16.04
CA GLU A 300 -40.06 -35.59 16.62
C GLU A 300 -39.99 -35.96 18.11
#